data_AF-A0A535BMQ5-F1
#
_entry.id   AF-A0A535BMQ5-F1
#
_cell.length_a   1.000
_cell.length_b   1.000
_cell.length_c   1.000
_cell.angle_alpha   90.00
_cell.angle_beta   90.00
_cell.angle_gamma   90.00
#
_symmetry.space_group_name_H-M   'P 1'
#
loop_
_entity.id
_entity.type
_entity.pdbx_description
1 polymer ?
#
loop_
_entity_poly.entity_id
_entity_poly.type
_entity_poly.pdbx_seq_one_letter_code
_entity_poly.pdbx_strand_id
1 'polypeptide(L)'
;MDPFTGKPNPLFFPADAGLLAVAEKAALDLKLAPVKTTSGQRTPRVVTGVIVTGDAFVASLAKKDALRKEFKADATEMEGAAVAQICWQRRVPCLILRSLSDSAGAKAQENVLLFEKSAAQNAALLVTGIVGRLEGQ
;
A
#
# COMPACT_ATOMS: atom_id res chain seq x y z
N MET A 1 -15.19 -4.63 16.55
CA MET A 1 -16.03 -3.58 17.16
C MET A 1 -15.16 -2.37 17.41
N ASP A 2 -15.68 -1.18 17.16
CA ASP A 2 -15.08 0.07 17.60
C ASP A 2 -15.18 0.17 19.13
N PRO A 3 -14.06 0.23 19.86
CA PRO A 3 -14.07 0.25 21.32
C PRO A 3 -14.63 1.55 21.91
N PHE A 4 -14.73 2.63 21.13
CA PHE A 4 -15.24 3.92 21.60
C PHE A 4 -16.75 4.07 21.41
N THR A 5 -17.27 3.52 20.31
CA THR A 5 -18.69 3.68 19.94
C THR A 5 -19.52 2.40 20.13
N GLY A 6 -18.87 1.25 20.30
CA GLY A 6 -19.53 -0.06 20.36
C GLY A 6 -20.17 -0.47 19.02
N LYS A 7 -19.88 0.23 17.91
CA LYS A 7 -20.40 -0.11 16.58
C LYS A 7 -19.42 -1.01 15.81
N PRO A 8 -19.88 -1.81 14.82
CA PRO A 8 -18.96 -2.50 13.93
C PRO A 8 -18.15 -1.50 13.10
N ASN A 9 -16.89 -1.82 12.83
CA ASN A 9 -16.09 -1.08 11.85
C ASN A 9 -16.61 -1.38 10.43
N PRO A 10 -16.44 -0.46 9.47
CA PRO A 10 -16.72 -0.78 8.07
C PRO A 10 -15.76 -1.86 7.56
N LEU A 11 -16.17 -2.56 6.50
CA LEU A 11 -15.32 -3.55 5.83
C LEU A 11 -14.15 -2.90 5.09
N PHE A 12 -14.35 -1.70 4.55
CA PHE A 12 -13.34 -0.92 3.85
C PHE A 12 -13.16 0.44 4.53
N PHE A 13 -11.92 0.85 4.73
CA PHE A 13 -11.57 2.19 5.19
C PHE A 13 -11.15 3.02 3.97
N PRO A 14 -11.93 4.04 3.58
CA PRO A 14 -11.55 4.89 2.45
C PRO A 14 -10.32 5.72 2.83
N ALA A 15 -9.41 5.90 1.86
CA ALA A 15 -8.35 6.90 1.98
C ALA A 15 -8.97 8.31 2.02
N ASP A 16 -8.33 9.22 2.74
CA ASP A 16 -8.71 10.63 2.70
C ASP A 16 -8.53 11.19 1.29
N ALA A 17 -9.57 11.84 0.77
CA ALA A 17 -9.60 12.31 -0.63
C ALA A 17 -8.57 13.42 -0.89
N GLY A 18 -8.27 14.26 0.10
CA GLY A 18 -7.27 15.32 0.00
C GLY A 18 -5.86 14.71 -0.05
N LEU A 19 -5.54 13.81 0.87
CA LEU A 19 -4.27 13.10 0.88
C LEU A 19 -4.06 12.28 -0.40
N LEU A 20 -5.10 11.60 -0.87
CA LEU A 20 -5.05 10.83 -2.11
C LEU A 20 -4.76 11.74 -3.32
N ALA A 21 -5.46 12.87 -3.45
CA ALA A 21 -5.22 13.82 -4.53
C ALA A 21 -3.80 14.40 -4.52
N VAL A 22 -3.24 14.65 -3.33
CA VAL A 22 -1.84 15.09 -3.19
C VAL A 22 -0.87 13.98 -3.60
N ALA A 23 -1.15 12.73 -3.22
CA ALA A 23 -0.33 11.58 -3.62
C ALA A 23 -0.35 11.32 -5.12
N GLU A 24 -1.51 11.43 -5.76
CA GLU A 24 -1.63 11.30 -7.21
C GLU A 24 -0.84 12.40 -7.94
N LYS A 25 -0.93 13.65 -7.47
CA LYS A 25 -0.10 14.75 -8.00
C LYS A 25 1.39 14.52 -7.80
N ALA A 26 1.80 14.09 -6.60
CA ALA A 26 3.20 13.77 -6.32
C ALA A 26 3.71 12.66 -7.26
N ALA A 27 2.90 11.64 -7.51
CA ALA A 27 3.26 10.52 -8.38
C ALA A 27 3.47 10.92 -9.86
N LEU A 28 2.79 11.96 -10.35
CA LEU A 28 2.97 12.47 -11.72
C LEU A 28 4.35 13.13 -11.93
N ASP A 29 4.85 13.81 -10.91
CA ASP A 29 6.11 14.57 -10.99
C ASP A 29 7.34 13.76 -10.60
N LEU A 30 7.14 12.64 -9.88
CA LEU A 30 8.22 11.82 -9.36
C LEU A 30 8.70 10.79 -10.37
N LYS A 31 10.03 10.68 -10.48
CA LYS A 31 10.70 9.57 -11.17
C LYS A 31 11.08 8.51 -10.15
N LEU A 32 10.33 7.40 -10.15
CA LEU A 32 10.67 6.24 -9.31
C LEU A 32 11.97 5.59 -9.79
N ALA A 33 12.78 5.13 -8.83
CA ALA A 33 14.01 4.40 -9.11
C ALA A 33 13.66 3.08 -9.80
N PRO A 34 14.24 2.78 -10.97
CA PRO A 34 13.96 1.53 -11.65
C PRO A 34 14.58 0.35 -10.88
N VAL A 35 13.88 -0.78 -10.91
CA VAL A 35 14.29 -2.03 -10.27
C VAL A 35 14.93 -2.99 -11.27
N LYS A 36 16.03 -3.63 -10.86
CA LYS A 36 16.65 -4.72 -11.61
C LYS A 36 15.83 -5.99 -11.42
N THR A 37 15.55 -6.67 -12.52
CA THR A 37 14.77 -7.91 -12.60
C THR A 37 15.59 -8.96 -13.35
N THR A 38 15.13 -10.21 -13.36
CA THR A 38 15.77 -11.28 -14.13
C THR A 38 15.75 -11.04 -15.64
N SER A 39 14.83 -10.22 -16.15
CA SER A 39 14.68 -9.90 -17.57
C SER A 39 15.18 -8.50 -17.95
N GLY A 40 15.94 -7.83 -17.08
CA GLY A 40 16.48 -6.49 -17.31
C GLY A 40 16.05 -5.50 -16.24
N GLN A 41 15.69 -4.27 -16.62
CA GLN A 41 15.34 -3.21 -15.68
C GLN A 41 13.93 -2.71 -15.96
N ARG A 42 13.15 -2.45 -14.90
CA ARG A 42 11.78 -1.97 -15.00
C ARG A 42 11.57 -0.77 -14.08
N THR A 43 10.95 0.28 -14.59
CA THR A 43 10.47 1.38 -13.76
C THR A 43 9.12 1.01 -13.14
N PRO A 44 8.97 1.08 -11.81
CA PRO A 44 7.68 0.87 -11.15
C PRO A 44 6.64 1.91 -11.60
N ARG A 45 5.36 1.57 -11.44
CA ARG A 45 4.24 2.49 -11.65
C ARG A 45 3.49 2.66 -10.34
N VAL A 46 2.94 3.84 -10.12
CA VAL A 46 2.01 4.11 -9.01
C VAL A 46 0.59 3.81 -9.50
N VAL A 47 -0.19 3.11 -8.68
CA VAL A 47 -1.60 2.81 -8.94
C VAL A 47 -2.40 3.03 -7.66
N THR A 48 -3.66 3.41 -7.81
CA THR A 48 -4.64 3.50 -6.72
C THR A 48 -5.51 2.24 -6.76
N GLY A 49 -5.75 1.61 -5.60
CA GLY A 49 -6.43 0.33 -5.54
C GLY A 49 -6.70 -0.16 -4.11
N VAL A 50 -7.16 -1.39 -3.99
CA VAL A 50 -7.48 -2.01 -2.70
C VAL A 50 -6.24 -2.69 -2.12
N ILE A 51 -5.84 -2.27 -0.92
CA ILE A 51 -4.82 -2.93 -0.11
C ILE A 51 -5.53 -3.72 1.00
N VAL A 52 -5.34 -5.04 1.02
CA VAL A 52 -5.86 -5.89 2.10
C VAL A 52 -4.80 -6.16 3.15
N THR A 53 -5.25 -6.31 4.39
CA THR A 53 -4.38 -6.49 5.56
C THR A 53 -4.71 -7.81 6.25
N GLY A 54 -3.68 -8.53 6.68
CA GLY A 54 -3.86 -9.68 7.57
C GLY A 54 -2.56 -10.05 8.27
N ASP A 55 -2.66 -10.69 9.42
CA ASP A 55 -1.51 -11.09 10.26
C ASP A 55 -0.82 -12.36 9.72
N ALA A 56 -0.57 -12.41 8.42
CA ALA A 56 0.05 -13.53 7.73
C ALA A 56 0.78 -13.05 6.47
N PHE A 57 2.02 -13.51 6.30
CA PHE A 57 2.74 -13.33 5.05
C PHE A 57 2.12 -14.20 3.94
N VAL A 58 1.56 -13.58 2.90
CA VAL A 58 0.88 -14.31 1.82
C VAL A 58 1.90 -14.80 0.79
N ALA A 59 2.22 -16.09 0.85
CA ALA A 59 3.11 -16.77 -0.11
C ALA A 59 2.40 -17.87 -0.93
N SER A 60 1.06 -17.81 -1.03
CA SER A 60 0.23 -18.85 -1.65
C SER A 60 -0.63 -18.27 -2.77
N LEU A 61 -0.53 -18.85 -3.98
CA LEU A 61 -1.36 -18.45 -5.12
C LEU A 61 -2.86 -18.58 -4.80
N ALA A 62 -3.27 -19.68 -4.17
CA ALA A 62 -4.66 -19.89 -3.78
C ALA A 62 -5.16 -18.79 -2.83
N LYS A 63 -4.35 -18.40 -1.83
CA LYS A 63 -4.72 -17.33 -0.89
C LYS A 63 -4.78 -15.97 -1.60
N LYS A 64 -3.80 -15.67 -2.46
CA LYS A 64 -3.79 -14.45 -3.26
C LYS A 64 -5.03 -14.34 -4.16
N ASP A 65 -5.37 -15.42 -4.86
CA ASP A 65 -6.52 -15.43 -5.77
C ASP A 65 -7.84 -15.32 -5.00
N ALA A 66 -7.93 -15.94 -3.81
CA ALA A 66 -9.08 -15.75 -2.92
C ALA A 66 -9.23 -14.29 -2.48
N LEU A 67 -8.16 -13.65 -2.00
CA LEU A 67 -8.17 -12.23 -1.61
C LEU A 67 -8.57 -11.32 -2.78
N ARG A 68 -8.04 -11.60 -3.98
CA ARG A 68 -8.40 -10.85 -5.19
C ARG A 68 -9.86 -11.05 -5.59
N LYS A 69 -10.38 -12.28 -5.48
CA LYS A 69 -11.77 -12.60 -5.81
C LYS A 69 -12.74 -11.90 -4.86
N GLU A 70 -12.47 -12.00 -3.56
CA GLU A 70 -13.33 -11.53 -2.48
C GLU A 70 -13.31 -10.00 -2.34
N PHE A 71 -12.12 -9.39 -2.29
CA PHE A 71 -11.96 -7.98 -1.98
C PHE A 71 -11.57 -7.11 -3.17
N LYS A 72 -11.35 -7.69 -4.35
CA LYS A 72 -10.73 -7.01 -5.50
C LYS A 72 -9.35 -6.44 -5.15
N ALA A 73 -8.62 -7.15 -4.28
CA ALA A 73 -7.31 -6.73 -3.78
C ALA A 73 -6.28 -6.55 -4.91
N ASP A 74 -5.60 -5.41 -4.87
CA ASP A 74 -4.44 -5.07 -5.72
C ASP A 74 -3.12 -5.35 -5.01
N ALA A 75 -3.11 -5.29 -3.68
CA ALA A 75 -1.97 -5.62 -2.82
C ALA A 75 -2.42 -6.25 -1.50
N THR A 76 -1.50 -6.96 -0.85
CA THR A 76 -1.68 -7.51 0.50
C THR A 76 -0.48 -7.16 1.36
N GLU A 77 -0.72 -6.87 2.63
CA GLU A 77 0.29 -6.51 3.64
C GLU A 77 -0.25 -6.81 5.06
N MET A 78 0.42 -6.34 6.11
CA MET A 78 0.18 -6.83 7.47
C MET A 78 -0.28 -5.76 8.49
N GLU A 79 -0.27 -4.45 8.16
CA GLU A 79 -0.56 -3.39 9.15
C GLU A 79 -1.56 -2.32 8.70
N GLY A 80 -1.75 -2.11 7.41
CA GLY A 80 -2.38 -0.92 6.83
C GLY A 80 -3.82 -0.69 7.29
N ALA A 81 -4.66 -1.71 7.26
CA ALA A 81 -6.04 -1.61 7.73
C ALA A 81 -6.12 -1.46 9.25
N ALA A 82 -5.16 -1.96 10.02
CA ALA A 82 -5.13 -1.74 11.47
C ALA A 82 -4.84 -0.26 11.77
N VAL A 83 -3.91 0.37 11.06
CA VAL A 83 -3.65 1.81 11.15
C VAL A 83 -4.87 2.61 10.67
N ALA A 84 -5.41 2.27 9.49
CA ALA A 84 -6.57 2.95 8.92
C ALA A 84 -7.81 2.84 9.82
N GLN A 85 -8.02 1.70 10.49
CA GLN A 85 -9.09 1.51 11.46
C GLN A 85 -8.98 2.49 12.62
N ILE A 86 -7.78 2.66 13.21
CA ILE A 86 -7.58 3.59 14.32
C ILE A 86 -7.80 5.03 13.85
N CYS A 87 -7.26 5.41 12.69
CA CYS A 87 -7.48 6.72 12.10
C CYS A 87 -8.96 7.00 11.85
N TRP A 88 -9.70 6.02 11.32
CA TRP A 88 -11.15 6.10 11.11
C TRP A 88 -11.91 6.34 12.43
N GLN A 89 -11.62 5.53 13.45
CA GLN A 89 -12.23 5.65 14.78
C GLN A 89 -11.93 7.00 15.44
N ARG A 90 -10.75 7.58 15.17
CA ARG A 90 -10.31 8.88 15.70
C ARG A 90 -10.62 10.06 14.80
N ARG A 91 -11.23 9.85 13.63
CA ARG A 91 -11.50 10.89 12.61
C ARG A 91 -10.22 11.64 12.18
N VAL A 92 -9.12 10.90 12.04
CA VAL A 92 -7.85 11.41 11.52
C VAL A 92 -7.76 11.04 10.04
N PRO A 93 -7.51 12.01 9.13
CA PRO A 93 -7.24 11.73 7.72
C PRO A 93 -6.11 10.70 7.55
N CYS A 94 -6.31 9.71 6.69
CA CYS A 94 -5.36 8.61 6.52
C CYS A 94 -5.23 8.21 5.06
N LEU A 95 -4.00 7.92 4.65
CA LEU A 95 -3.67 7.34 3.35
C LEU A 95 -2.69 6.19 3.60
N ILE A 96 -3.02 5.01 3.11
CA ILE A 96 -2.10 3.86 3.12
C ILE A 96 -1.41 3.78 1.76
N LEU A 97 -0.08 3.70 1.79
CA LEU A 97 0.76 3.58 0.61
C LEU A 97 1.70 2.40 0.80
N ARG A 98 1.83 1.55 -0.21
CA ARG A 98 2.77 0.44 -0.24
C ARG A 98 3.52 0.39 -1.57
N SER A 99 4.83 0.28 -1.51
CA SER A 99 5.63 -0.17 -2.64
C SER A 99 5.79 -1.67 -2.55
N LEU A 100 5.48 -2.38 -3.64
CA LEU A 100 5.47 -3.85 -3.64
C LEU A 100 6.88 -4.41 -3.74
N SER A 101 7.24 -5.29 -2.80
CA SER A 101 8.50 -6.05 -2.79
C SER A 101 8.34 -7.47 -3.34
N ASP A 102 7.10 -7.94 -3.54
CA ASP A 102 6.83 -9.25 -4.13
C ASP A 102 5.45 -9.33 -4.80
N SER A 103 5.03 -10.53 -5.19
CA SER A 103 3.80 -10.80 -5.96
C SER A 103 2.78 -11.67 -5.22
N ALA A 104 2.97 -11.87 -3.91
CA ALA A 104 2.18 -12.68 -2.99
C ALA A 104 1.95 -14.13 -3.46
N GLY A 105 2.95 -14.70 -4.16
CA GLY A 105 2.88 -16.03 -4.77
C GLY A 105 4.00 -16.95 -4.29
N ALA A 106 4.24 -18.04 -5.02
CA ALA A 106 5.22 -19.06 -4.63
C ALA A 106 6.66 -18.53 -4.46
N LYS A 107 7.01 -17.41 -5.12
CA LYS A 107 8.33 -16.75 -5.01
C LYS A 107 8.35 -15.55 -4.06
N ALA A 108 7.34 -15.39 -3.21
CA ALA A 108 7.19 -14.20 -2.37
C ALA A 108 8.42 -13.96 -1.49
N GLN A 109 8.90 -14.98 -0.78
CA GLN A 109 10.08 -14.85 0.10
C GLN A 109 11.35 -14.45 -0.65
N GLU A 110 11.64 -15.12 -1.77
CA GLU A 110 12.79 -14.77 -2.63
C GLU A 110 12.69 -13.32 -3.13
N ASN A 111 11.52 -12.95 -3.65
CA ASN A 111 11.29 -11.62 -4.19
C ASN A 111 11.46 -10.52 -3.14
N VAL A 112 10.94 -10.71 -1.92
CA VAL A 112 11.11 -9.72 -0.83
C VAL A 112 12.59 -9.42 -0.62
N LEU A 113 13.45 -10.45 -0.51
CA LEU A 113 14.89 -10.26 -0.33
C LEU A 113 15.54 -9.48 -1.49
N LEU A 114 15.06 -9.67 -2.72
CA LEU A 114 15.58 -8.95 -3.89
C LEU A 114 15.10 -7.49 -3.95
N PHE A 115 13.85 -7.23 -3.59
CA PHE A 115 13.20 -5.96 -3.90
C PHE A 115 12.91 -5.06 -2.69
N GLU A 116 12.99 -5.55 -1.46
CA GLU A 116 12.68 -4.79 -0.24
C GLU A 116 13.38 -3.43 -0.22
N LYS A 117 14.70 -3.40 -0.47
CA LYS A 117 15.47 -2.15 -0.48
C LYS A 117 14.94 -1.15 -1.52
N SER A 118 14.63 -1.63 -2.72
CA SER A 118 14.14 -0.78 -3.80
C SER A 118 12.70 -0.31 -3.53
N ALA A 119 11.88 -1.18 -2.93
CA ALA A 119 10.53 -0.87 -2.51
C ALA A 119 10.53 0.19 -1.41
N ALA A 120 11.38 0.04 -0.39
CA ALA A 120 11.56 1.02 0.68
C ALA A 120 12.01 2.39 0.12
N GLN A 121 12.98 2.40 -0.80
CA GLN A 121 13.45 3.63 -1.45
C GLN A 121 12.33 4.33 -2.23
N ASN A 122 11.57 3.59 -3.06
CA ASN A 122 10.48 4.17 -3.83
C ASN A 122 9.31 4.63 -2.96
N ALA A 123 8.99 3.91 -1.89
CA ALA A 123 8.01 4.34 -0.90
C ALA A 123 8.44 5.65 -0.23
N ALA A 124 9.70 5.75 0.23
CA ALA A 124 10.23 6.96 0.85
C ALA A 124 10.24 8.16 -0.10
N LEU A 125 10.56 7.95 -1.39
CA LEU A 125 10.50 8.98 -2.42
C LEU A 125 9.08 9.54 -2.57
N LEU A 126 8.07 8.67 -2.67
CA LEU A 126 6.68 9.10 -2.82
C LEU A 126 6.15 9.77 -1.55
N VAL A 127 6.46 9.24 -0.36
CA VAL A 127 6.08 9.86 0.92
C VAL A 127 6.71 11.26 1.05
N THR A 128 8.00 11.41 0.75
CA THR A 128 8.66 12.73 0.79
C THR A 128 8.03 13.71 -0.18
N GLY A 129 7.68 13.25 -1.39
CA GLY A 129 6.99 14.07 -2.39
C GLY A 129 5.59 14.50 -1.95
N ILE A 130 4.87 13.64 -1.22
CA ILE A 130 3.57 13.96 -0.62
C ILE A 130 3.74 15.01 0.47
N VAL A 131 4.64 14.78 1.43
CA VAL A 131 4.86 15.68 2.58
C VAL A 131 5.27 17.07 2.10
N GLY A 132 6.21 17.17 1.16
CA GLY A 132 6.62 18.47 0.62
C GLY A 132 5.49 19.24 -0.10
N ARG A 133 4.44 18.56 -0.57
CA ARG A 133 3.25 19.18 -1.17
C ARG A 133 2.18 19.55 -0.16
N LEU A 134 2.21 18.96 1.03
CA LEU A 134 1.33 19.32 2.14
C LEU A 134 1.86 20.55 2.88
N GLU A 135 3.18 20.65 3.03
CA GLU A 135 3.83 21.82 3.67
C GLU A 135 3.77 23.10 2.82
N GLY A 136 3.62 22.96 1.50
CA GLY A 136 3.52 24.09 0.57
C GLY A 136 2.09 24.59 0.30
N GLN A 137 1.08 24.09 1.05
CA GLN A 137 -0.32 24.53 0.96
C GLN A 137 -0.66 25.61 1.98
#